data_AF-A0A8J9VDR9-F1
#
_entry.id   AF-A0A8J9VDR9-F1
#
_cell.length_a   1.000
_cell.length_b   1.000
_cell.length_c   1.000
_cell.angle_alpha   90.00
_cell.angle_beta   90.00
_cell.angle_gamma   90.00
#
_symmetry.space_group_name_H-M   'P 1'
#
loop_
_entity.id
_entity.type
_entity.pdbx_description
1 polymer ?
#
loop_
_entity_poly.entity_id
_entity_poly.type
_entity_poly.pdbx_seq_one_letter_code
_entity_poly.pdbx_strand_id
1 'polypeptide(L)'
;MKAKRQQAYKNLLDSYNKKYRANLSMDLLKKKIQNMTFIYKREKNKYLSARAKGEEYSTPIWYYDLISFIDSADNKDSTDLTTSRKNEDQESSVCNDEYVEFEDEDRITSKPESEVVYLLNHNDNKVTSNQTSRENIESEAISFGRTIGLQLQELNTSQRIIAEKLISDTIFNARLHKLTTNSCIKLE
;
A
#
# COMPACT_ATOMS: atom_id res chain seq x y z
N MET A 1 -18.27 -4.07 23.72
CA MET A 1 -17.03 -3.89 22.91
C MET A 1 -17.26 -3.22 21.56
N LYS A 2 -18.20 -3.71 20.71
CA LYS A 2 -18.44 -3.17 19.36
C LYS A 2 -18.79 -1.67 19.31
N ALA A 3 -19.65 -1.18 20.23
CA ALA A 3 -20.05 0.22 20.28
C ALA A 3 -18.88 1.19 20.57
N LYS A 4 -18.03 0.86 21.56
CA LYS A 4 -16.85 1.67 21.90
C LYS A 4 -15.85 1.73 20.74
N ARG A 5 -15.64 0.61 20.02
CA ARG A 5 -14.78 0.55 18.84
C ARG A 5 -15.32 1.43 17.70
N GLN A 6 -16.62 1.39 17.46
CA GLN A 6 -17.24 2.23 16.41
C GLN A 6 -17.16 3.72 16.75
N GLN A 7 -17.35 4.08 18.02
CA GLN A 7 -17.15 5.46 18.49
C GLN A 7 -15.70 5.91 18.29
N ALA A 8 -14.72 5.06 18.61
CA ALA A 8 -13.31 5.37 18.37
C ALA A 8 -13.01 5.62 16.89
N TYR A 9 -13.54 4.79 15.98
CA TYR A 9 -13.38 5.04 14.53
C TYR A 9 -13.99 6.36 14.09
N LYS A 10 -15.17 6.74 14.62
CA LYS A 10 -15.79 8.04 14.32
C LYS A 10 -14.91 9.21 14.78
N ASN A 11 -14.39 9.14 16.01
CA ASN A 11 -13.52 10.18 16.56
C ASN A 11 -12.23 10.32 15.73
N LEU A 12 -11.63 9.19 15.33
CA LEU A 12 -10.42 9.19 14.50
C LEU A 12 -10.70 9.79 13.12
N LEU A 13 -11.80 9.40 12.48
CA LEU A 13 -12.21 9.94 11.18
C LEU A 13 -12.41 11.45 11.22
N ASP A 14 -13.12 11.95 12.23
CA ASP A 14 -13.37 13.38 12.41
C ASP A 14 -12.06 14.15 12.61
N SER A 15 -11.18 13.67 13.49
CA SER A 15 -9.89 14.31 13.75
C SER A 15 -8.99 14.33 12.51
N TYR A 16 -8.98 13.27 11.70
CA TYR A 16 -8.23 13.19 10.45
C TYR A 16 -8.77 14.17 9.42
N ASN A 17 -10.07 14.11 9.13
CA ASN A 17 -10.71 14.95 8.12
C ASN A 17 -10.60 16.43 8.48
N LYS A 18 -10.76 16.79 9.76
CA LYS A 18 -10.59 18.16 10.24
C LYS A 18 -9.15 18.67 10.10
N LYS A 19 -8.16 17.85 10.46
CA LYS A 19 -6.74 18.25 10.44
C LYS A 19 -6.19 18.40 9.03
N TYR A 20 -6.56 17.49 8.13
CA TYR A 20 -6.01 17.43 6.77
C TYR A 20 -6.95 17.98 5.70
N ARG A 21 -8.13 18.51 6.07
CA ARG A 21 -9.21 18.93 5.15
C ARG A 21 -9.54 17.88 4.10
N ALA A 22 -9.48 16.61 4.51
CA ALA A 22 -9.77 15.45 3.68
C ALA A 22 -11.23 14.98 3.86
N ASN A 23 -11.71 14.18 2.92
CA ASN A 23 -13.02 13.52 2.95
C ASN A 23 -12.86 12.00 2.99
N LEU A 24 -12.08 11.50 3.95
CA LEU A 24 -11.87 10.06 4.12
C LEU A 24 -13.18 9.38 4.52
N SER A 25 -13.48 8.24 3.88
CA SER A 25 -14.60 7.37 4.27
C SER A 25 -14.22 6.46 5.43
N MET A 26 -15.22 6.07 6.22
CA MET A 26 -15.08 5.12 7.32
C MET A 26 -14.42 3.80 6.89
N ASP A 27 -14.76 3.31 5.70
CA ASP A 27 -14.26 2.03 5.21
C ASP A 27 -12.80 2.12 4.76
N LEU A 28 -12.43 3.23 4.12
CA LEU A 28 -11.04 3.53 3.78
C LEU A 28 -10.17 3.69 5.02
N LEU A 29 -10.67 4.37 6.05
CA LEU A 29 -9.97 4.50 7.33
C LEU A 29 -9.69 3.13 7.96
N LYS A 30 -10.71 2.26 8.05
CA LYS A 30 -10.55 0.90 8.59
C LYS A 30 -9.53 0.10 7.77
N LYS A 31 -9.64 0.17 6.44
CA LYS A 31 -8.74 -0.55 5.53
C LYS A 31 -7.29 -0.06 5.68
N LYS A 32 -7.05 1.25 5.83
CA LYS A 32 -5.71 1.81 6.09
C LYS A 32 -5.18 1.36 7.45
N ILE A 33 -5.98 1.39 8.52
CA ILE A 33 -5.57 0.89 9.84
C ILE A 33 -5.21 -0.58 9.79
N GLN A 34 -6.03 -1.40 9.13
CA GLN A 34 -5.77 -2.83 8.96
C GLN A 34 -4.47 -3.07 8.21
N ASN A 35 -4.27 -2.39 7.07
CA ASN A 35 -3.04 -2.52 6.29
C ASN A 35 -1.80 -2.13 7.11
N MET A 36 -1.83 -0.98 7.79
CA MET A 36 -0.73 -0.52 8.65
C MET A 36 -0.41 -1.52 9.76
N THR A 37 -1.45 -2.10 10.38
CA THR A 37 -1.31 -3.13 11.42
C THR A 37 -0.71 -4.42 10.86
N PHE A 38 -1.13 -4.84 9.67
CA PHE A 38 -0.62 -6.03 9.00
C PHE A 38 0.86 -5.88 8.65
N ILE A 39 1.22 -4.76 8.01
CA ILE A 39 2.60 -4.44 7.67
C ILE A 39 3.46 -4.41 8.93
N TYR A 40 3.00 -3.77 10.00
CA TYR A 40 3.70 -3.77 11.29
C TYR A 40 3.96 -5.19 11.81
N LYS A 41 2.93 -6.04 11.90
CA LYS A 41 3.05 -7.41 12.40
C LYS A 41 4.01 -8.25 11.55
N ARG A 42 3.90 -8.14 10.22
CA ARG A 42 4.79 -8.83 9.28
C ARG A 42 6.23 -8.39 9.49
N GLU A 43 6.45 -7.10 9.60
CA GLU A 43 7.78 -6.54 9.78
C GLU A 43 8.40 -6.93 11.13
N LYS A 44 7.60 -6.90 12.19
CA LYS A 44 7.98 -7.37 13.51
C LYS A 44 8.41 -8.85 13.48
N ASN A 45 7.68 -9.70 12.76
CA ASN A 45 8.05 -11.12 12.63
C ASN A 45 9.41 -11.30 11.93
N LYS A 46 9.72 -10.47 10.92
CA LYS A 46 11.05 -10.49 10.29
C LYS A 46 12.14 -10.05 11.26
N TYR A 47 11.90 -8.94 11.99
CA TYR A 47 12.82 -8.45 13.02
C TYR A 47 13.12 -9.51 14.09
N LEU A 48 12.07 -10.14 14.64
CA LEU A 48 12.22 -11.21 15.63
C LEU A 48 12.95 -12.43 15.05
N SER A 49 12.68 -12.80 13.80
CA SER A 49 13.34 -13.93 13.13
C SER A 49 14.83 -13.68 12.90
N ALA A 50 15.22 -12.46 12.49
CA ALA A 50 16.62 -12.08 12.34
C ALA A 50 17.34 -12.05 13.70
N ARG A 51 16.70 -11.45 14.71
CA ARG A 51 17.23 -11.41 16.08
C ARG A 51 17.44 -12.81 16.66
N ALA A 52 16.55 -13.76 16.40
CA ALA A 52 16.70 -15.15 16.84
C ALA A 52 17.90 -15.85 16.20
N LYS A 53 18.30 -15.44 14.98
CA LYS A 53 19.51 -15.92 14.29
C LYS A 53 20.77 -15.17 14.71
N GLY A 54 20.66 -14.14 15.55
CA GLY A 54 21.76 -13.24 15.89
C GLY A 54 22.11 -12.24 14.79
N GLU A 55 21.24 -12.06 13.80
CA GLU A 55 21.40 -11.09 12.72
C GLU A 55 20.81 -9.73 13.16
N GLU A 56 21.46 -8.65 12.74
CA GLU A 56 20.92 -7.30 12.91
C GLU A 56 19.93 -7.00 11.76
N TYR A 57 18.71 -6.61 12.12
CA TYR A 57 17.67 -6.24 11.17
C TYR A 57 17.07 -4.89 11.54
N SER A 58 17.12 -3.96 10.59
CA SER A 58 16.49 -2.65 10.72
C SER A 58 15.26 -2.59 9.84
N THR A 59 14.14 -2.15 10.41
CA THR A 59 12.87 -2.05 9.69
C THR A 59 12.91 -0.85 8.74
N PRO A 60 12.62 -0.99 7.44
CA PRO A 60 12.64 0.12 6.47
C PRO A 60 11.40 1.01 6.56
N ILE A 61 10.42 0.67 7.41
CA ILE A 61 9.14 1.34 7.50
C ILE A 61 9.21 2.46 8.54
N TRP A 62 9.06 3.71 8.08
CA TRP A 62 9.24 4.92 8.91
C TRP A 62 8.32 5.01 10.14
N TYR A 63 7.16 4.37 10.10
CA TYR A 63 6.18 4.39 11.20
C TYR A 63 6.27 3.19 12.13
N TYR A 64 7.25 2.30 11.95
CA TYR A 64 7.35 1.06 12.74
C TYR A 64 7.35 1.35 14.25
N ASP A 65 8.19 2.27 14.70
CA ASP A 65 8.27 2.68 16.11
C ASP A 65 6.98 3.36 16.59
N LEU A 66 6.33 4.14 15.71
CA LEU A 66 5.09 4.86 16.04
C LEU A 66 3.90 3.92 16.28
N ILE A 67 3.93 2.72 15.71
CA ILE A 67 2.86 1.72 15.82
C ILE A 67 3.21 0.60 16.83
N SER A 68 4.41 0.65 17.44
CA SER A 68 4.87 -0.33 18.43
C SER A 68 3.94 -0.50 19.64
N PHE A 69 3.14 0.53 19.97
CA PHE A 69 2.16 0.48 21.05
C PHE A 69 1.12 -0.64 20.88
N ILE A 70 0.92 -1.16 19.67
CA ILE A 70 0.02 -2.30 19.42
C ILE A 70 0.39 -3.50 20.29
N ASP A 71 1.69 -3.71 20.56
CA ASP A 71 2.16 -4.84 21.36
C ASP A 71 1.87 -4.71 22.85
N SER A 72 1.73 -3.48 23.33
CA SER A 72 1.36 -3.20 24.72
C SER A 72 -0.11 -3.50 25.00
N ALA A 73 -0.95 -3.57 23.96
CA ALA A 73 -2.37 -3.89 24.08
C ALA A 73 -2.62 -5.41 24.21
N ASP A 74 -1.71 -6.24 23.70
CA ASP A 74 -1.81 -7.70 23.76
C ASP A 74 -1.25 -8.30 25.06
N ASN A 75 -0.44 -7.56 25.84
CA ASN A 75 0.23 -8.03 27.07
C ASN A 75 -0.43 -7.53 28.38
N LYS A 76 -1.76 -7.59 28.48
CA LYS A 76 -2.43 -7.51 29.79
C LYS A 76 -2.91 -8.92 30.17
N ASP A 77 -2.25 -9.45 31.20
CA ASP A 77 -2.40 -10.77 31.86
C ASP A 77 -1.52 -11.92 31.33
N SER A 78 -0.32 -12.03 31.91
CA SER A 78 0.30 -13.32 32.23
C SER A 78 1.29 -13.15 33.36
N THR A 79 0.77 -12.86 34.55
CA THR A 79 1.43 -13.19 35.83
C THR A 79 0.85 -14.51 36.35
N ASP A 80 1.63 -15.58 36.13
CA ASP A 80 1.85 -16.75 36.99
C ASP A 80 0.68 -17.65 37.50
N LEU A 81 1.03 -18.95 37.57
CA LEU A 81 0.42 -20.09 38.30
C LEU A 81 -0.57 -21.03 37.55
N THR A 82 -0.02 -22.22 37.27
CA THR A 82 -0.63 -23.55 37.13
C THR A 82 -2.05 -23.74 37.66
N THR A 83 -2.97 -24.27 36.83
CA THR A 83 -3.78 -25.48 37.05
C THR A 83 -4.72 -25.74 35.85
N SER A 84 -4.69 -26.96 35.32
CA SER A 84 -5.55 -27.48 34.24
C SER A 84 -7.05 -27.18 34.41
N ARG A 85 -7.69 -26.74 33.31
CA ARG A 85 -9.06 -27.14 32.94
C ARG A 85 -9.32 -26.90 31.45
N LYS A 86 -9.78 -27.96 30.78
CA LYS A 86 -10.19 -27.99 29.38
C LYS A 86 -11.52 -27.25 29.20
N ASN A 87 -11.68 -26.49 28.10
CA ASN A 87 -12.61 -26.78 26.99
C ASN A 87 -12.86 -25.54 26.12
N GLU A 88 -12.76 -25.79 24.81
CA GLU A 88 -13.65 -25.33 23.73
C GLU A 88 -13.88 -23.81 23.57
N ASP A 89 -13.15 -23.22 22.60
CA ASP A 89 -13.76 -22.67 21.39
C ASP A 89 -12.64 -22.36 20.36
N GLN A 90 -12.55 -23.20 19.33
CA GLN A 90 -11.69 -22.99 18.17
C GLN A 90 -12.34 -21.97 17.24
N GLU A 91 -11.97 -20.70 17.33
CA GLU A 91 -12.00 -19.82 16.16
C GLU A 91 -10.65 -19.90 15.47
N SER A 92 -10.60 -20.66 14.38
CA SER A 92 -9.43 -20.77 13.53
C SER A 92 -9.14 -19.41 12.88
N SER A 93 -7.97 -18.86 13.22
CA SER A 93 -7.35 -17.76 12.49
C SER A 93 -6.91 -18.26 11.11
N VAL A 94 -7.85 -18.36 10.17
CA VAL A 94 -7.53 -18.53 8.75
C VAL A 94 -7.14 -17.16 8.21
N CYS A 95 -5.83 -16.92 8.17
CA CYS A 95 -5.25 -15.79 7.45
C CYS A 95 -5.40 -16.07 5.95
N ASN A 96 -6.51 -15.64 5.35
CA ASN A 96 -6.58 -15.49 3.89
C ASN A 96 -5.68 -14.32 3.50
N ASP A 97 -4.62 -14.66 2.77
CA ASP A 97 -3.60 -13.78 2.22
C ASP A 97 -4.13 -13.05 0.97
N GLU A 98 -5.20 -12.27 1.14
CA GLU A 98 -5.67 -11.36 0.09
C GLU A 98 -4.99 -10.00 0.27
N TYR A 99 -3.76 -9.95 -0.25
CA TYR A 99 -2.99 -8.73 -0.41
C TYR A 99 -3.74 -7.79 -1.36
N VAL A 100 -4.32 -6.71 -0.83
CA VAL A 100 -4.83 -5.62 -1.65
C VAL A 100 -3.73 -4.57 -1.75
N GLU A 101 -3.04 -4.58 -2.89
CA GLU A 101 -2.11 -3.53 -3.30
C GLU A 101 -2.88 -2.22 -3.39
N PHE A 102 -2.41 -1.21 -2.67
CA PHE A 102 -2.93 0.15 -2.81
C PHE A 102 -1.91 0.93 -3.61
N GLU A 103 -2.29 1.36 -4.81
CA GLU A 103 -1.62 2.46 -5.47
C GLU A 103 -1.86 3.72 -4.62
N ASP A 104 -0.78 4.28 -4.07
CA ASP A 104 -0.80 5.58 -3.41
C ASP A 104 -0.94 6.66 -4.51
N GLU A 105 -2.18 6.97 -4.91
CA GLU A 105 -2.49 8.26 -5.52
C GLU A 105 -2.40 9.35 -4.42
N ASP A 106 -1.64 10.41 -4.73
CA ASP A 106 -1.41 11.64 -3.97
C ASP A 106 -0.23 11.69 -2.98
N ARG A 107 0.96 12.07 -3.50
CA ARG A 107 1.74 13.19 -2.92
C ARG A 107 2.83 13.74 -3.85
N ILE A 108 2.55 14.93 -4.37
CA ILE A 108 3.57 15.92 -4.76
C ILE A 108 4.31 16.35 -3.47
N THR A 109 5.61 16.10 -3.37
CA THR A 109 6.65 17.05 -2.89
C THR A 109 8.08 16.49 -3.12
N SER A 110 8.79 17.11 -4.07
CA SER A 110 10.26 17.37 -4.14
C SER A 110 11.30 16.42 -3.48
N LYS A 111 12.10 15.74 -4.34
CA LYS A 111 13.55 15.33 -4.34
C LYS A 111 14.42 15.37 -3.03
N PRO A 112 15.57 14.64 -2.94
CA PRO A 112 16.26 13.78 -3.94
C PRO A 112 16.77 12.37 -3.50
N GLU A 113 17.08 11.55 -4.52
CA GLU A 113 18.09 10.45 -4.65
C GLU A 113 18.50 9.57 -3.43
N SER A 114 18.21 8.26 -3.50
CA SER A 114 19.24 7.21 -3.75
C SER A 114 18.63 5.80 -3.82
N GLU A 115 18.99 5.06 -4.87
CA GLU A 115 19.00 3.59 -5.05
C GLU A 115 17.90 2.73 -4.37
N VAL A 116 16.96 2.22 -5.18
CA VAL A 116 16.31 0.94 -4.85
C VAL A 116 16.28 0.04 -6.08
N VAL A 117 17.21 -0.91 -6.10
CA VAL A 117 17.20 -2.07 -7.00
C VAL A 117 16.10 -3.02 -6.54
N TYR A 118 15.01 -3.15 -7.31
CA TYR A 118 14.07 -4.25 -7.12
C TYR A 118 14.33 -5.33 -8.17
N LEU A 119 15.11 -6.34 -7.78
CA LEU A 119 15.00 -7.67 -8.37
C LEU A 119 13.70 -8.29 -7.86
N LEU A 120 12.90 -8.90 -8.76
CA LEU A 120 12.34 -10.23 -8.58
C LEU A 120 11.55 -10.70 -9.83
N ASN A 121 12.09 -11.75 -10.43
CA ASN A 121 11.45 -12.66 -11.39
C ASN A 121 10.07 -13.10 -10.91
N HIS A 122 9.08 -13.11 -11.80
CA HIS A 122 7.83 -13.83 -11.61
C HIS A 122 7.78 -14.98 -12.60
N ASN A 123 7.88 -16.21 -12.08
CA ASN A 123 7.58 -17.43 -12.82
C ASN A 123 6.10 -17.75 -12.63
N ASP A 124 5.41 -17.92 -13.75
CA ASP A 124 4.00 -18.26 -13.88
C ASP A 124 3.63 -19.58 -13.19
N ASN A 125 2.43 -19.60 -12.60
CA ASN A 125 1.34 -20.54 -12.93
C ASN A 125 0.31 -20.62 -11.79
N LYS A 126 -0.88 -20.01 -11.97
CA LYS A 126 -2.13 -20.72 -11.69
C LYS A 126 -3.33 -20.04 -12.34
N VAL A 127 -3.85 -20.73 -13.35
CA VAL A 127 -5.15 -20.51 -13.98
C VAL A 127 -6.27 -20.69 -12.96
N THR A 128 -7.21 -19.75 -12.87
CA THR A 128 -8.60 -20.07 -12.52
C THR A 128 -9.55 -19.14 -13.28
N SER A 129 -10.31 -19.77 -14.17
CA SER A 129 -11.22 -19.14 -15.12
C SER A 129 -12.42 -18.50 -14.42
N ASN A 130 -12.67 -17.21 -14.68
CA ASN A 130 -13.97 -16.53 -14.86
C ASN A 130 -13.96 -15.01 -14.51
N GLN A 131 -12.80 -14.41 -14.18
CA GLN A 131 -12.60 -12.95 -14.03
C GLN A 131 -11.76 -12.30 -15.14
N THR A 132 -11.62 -13.01 -16.28
CA THR A 132 -10.55 -12.81 -17.27
C THR A 132 -10.60 -11.52 -18.08
N SER A 133 -11.59 -10.64 -17.95
CA SER A 133 -11.66 -9.42 -18.78
C SER A 133 -11.27 -8.14 -18.05
N ARG A 134 -11.60 -8.00 -16.75
CA ARG A 134 -11.23 -6.81 -15.97
C ARG A 134 -9.80 -6.88 -15.45
N GLU A 135 -9.38 -8.04 -14.94
CA GLU A 135 -8.01 -8.27 -14.48
C GLU A 135 -7.01 -8.14 -15.64
N ASN A 136 -7.40 -8.48 -16.87
CA ASN A 136 -6.56 -8.33 -18.06
C ASN A 136 -6.40 -6.87 -18.51
N ILE A 137 -7.43 -6.03 -18.37
CA ILE A 137 -7.32 -4.59 -18.72
C ILE A 137 -6.46 -3.86 -17.68
N GLU A 138 -6.64 -4.20 -16.40
CA GLU A 138 -5.86 -3.64 -15.32
C GLU A 138 -4.39 -4.08 -15.43
N SER A 139 -4.12 -5.34 -15.77
CA SER A 139 -2.76 -5.83 -16.00
C SER A 139 -2.08 -5.19 -17.21
N GLU A 140 -2.80 -4.93 -18.30
CA GLU A 140 -2.25 -4.24 -19.49
C GLU A 140 -1.94 -2.77 -19.18
N ALA A 141 -2.84 -2.06 -18.50
CA ALA A 141 -2.62 -0.67 -18.11
C ALA A 141 -1.41 -0.53 -17.16
N ILE A 142 -1.30 -1.42 -16.16
CA ILE A 142 -0.16 -1.45 -15.24
C ILE A 142 1.14 -1.74 -15.99
N SER A 143 1.14 -2.74 -16.89
CA SER A 143 2.32 -3.11 -17.68
C SER A 143 2.76 -1.96 -18.60
N PHE A 144 1.81 -1.27 -19.22
CA PHE A 144 2.07 -0.11 -20.04
C PHE A 144 2.64 1.04 -19.21
N GLY A 145 2.01 1.37 -18.07
CA GLY A 145 2.49 2.40 -17.15
C GLY A 145 3.91 2.14 -16.66
N ARG A 146 4.23 0.89 -16.29
CA ARG A 146 5.60 0.49 -15.89
C ARG A 146 6.60 0.69 -17.02
N THR A 147 6.22 0.33 -18.24
CA THR A 147 7.10 0.48 -19.41
C THR A 147 7.41 1.94 -19.70
N ILE A 148 6.39 2.81 -19.71
CA ILE A 148 6.57 4.26 -19.89
C ILE A 148 7.40 4.85 -18.76
N GLY A 149 7.16 4.43 -17.52
CA GLY A 149 7.95 4.87 -16.36
C GLY A 149 9.44 4.55 -16.50
N LEU A 150 9.78 3.35 -16.96
CA LEU A 150 11.18 2.96 -17.24
C LEU A 150 11.79 3.83 -18.35
N GLN A 151 11.06 4.07 -19.45
CA GLN A 151 11.54 4.92 -20.53
C GLN A 151 11.78 6.37 -20.07
N LEU A 152 10.90 6.92 -19.24
CA LEU A 152 11.08 8.25 -18.65
C LEU A 152 12.32 8.32 -17.75
N GLN A 153 12.65 7.22 -17.05
CA GLN A 153 13.84 7.13 -16.21
C GLN A 153 15.16 7.18 -16.98
N GLU A 154 15.16 6.81 -18.26
CA GLU A 154 16.34 6.86 -19.12
C GLU A 154 16.59 8.27 -19.70
N LEU A 155 15.58 9.14 -19.71
CA LEU A 155 15.71 10.51 -20.22
C LEU A 155 16.51 11.41 -19.27
N ASN A 156 17.26 12.36 -19.84
CA ASN A 156 17.85 13.45 -19.07
C ASN A 156 16.76 14.31 -18.42
N THR A 157 17.12 15.07 -17.37
CA THR A 157 16.14 15.77 -16.52
C THR A 157 15.25 16.73 -17.32
N SER A 158 15.82 17.50 -18.24
CA SER A 158 15.06 18.46 -19.05
C SER A 158 14.07 17.77 -19.97
N GLN A 159 14.50 16.72 -20.69
CA GLN A 159 13.63 15.96 -21.58
C GLN A 159 12.54 15.21 -20.82
N ARG A 160 12.86 14.67 -19.63
CA ARG A 160 11.88 14.01 -18.77
C ARG A 160 10.75 14.96 -18.35
N ILE A 161 11.10 16.17 -17.89
CA ILE A 161 10.11 17.19 -17.50
C ILE A 161 9.19 17.53 -18.68
N ILE A 162 9.77 17.71 -19.87
CA ILE A 162 9.00 18.01 -21.08
C ILE A 162 8.08 16.84 -21.44
N ALA A 163 8.58 15.61 -21.42
CA ALA A 163 7.81 14.40 -21.73
C ALA A 163 6.65 14.19 -20.74
N GLU A 164 6.89 14.28 -19.44
CA GLU A 164 5.87 14.17 -18.39
C GLU A 164 4.77 15.23 -18.55
N LYS A 165 5.15 16.46 -18.89
CA LYS A 165 4.21 17.55 -19.17
C LYS A 165 3.35 17.26 -20.39
N LEU A 166 3.95 16.77 -21.49
CA LEU A 166 3.22 16.40 -22.71
C LEU A 166 2.25 15.23 -22.48
N ILE A 167 2.66 14.21 -21.73
CA ILE A 167 1.78 13.09 -21.33
C ILE A 167 0.59 13.62 -20.54
N SER A 168 0.84 14.48 -19.55
CA SER A 168 -0.21 15.08 -18.72
C SER A 168 -1.21 15.90 -19.54
N ASP A 169 -0.71 16.73 -20.47
CA ASP A 169 -1.56 17.54 -21.34
C ASP A 169 -2.35 16.69 -22.33
N THR A 170 -1.77 15.60 -22.82
CA THR A 170 -2.46 14.63 -23.68
C THR A 170 -3.63 14.00 -22.93
N ILE A 171 -3.41 13.49 -21.71
CA ILE A 171 -4.46 12.89 -20.87
C ILE A 171 -5.55 13.92 -20.54
N PHE A 172 -5.17 15.16 -20.20
CA PHE A 172 -6.11 16.24 -19.93
C PHE A 172 -7.02 16.52 -21.14
N ASN A 173 -6.45 16.69 -22.33
CA ASN A 173 -7.23 16.93 -23.55
C ASN A 173 -8.07 15.71 -23.96
N ALA A 174 -7.62 14.49 -23.65
CA ALA A 174 -8.39 13.27 -23.83
C ALA A 174 -9.67 13.29 -22.98
N ARG A 175 -9.55 13.64 -21.69
CA ARG A 175 -10.68 13.76 -20.75
C ARG A 175 -11.68 14.85 -21.16
N LEU A 176 -11.23 15.86 -21.89
CA LEU A 176 -12.10 16.90 -22.47
C LEU A 176 -12.72 16.51 -23.83
N HIS A 177 -12.50 15.29 -24.31
CA HIS A 177 -12.92 14.82 -25.64
C HIS A 177 -12.41 15.69 -26.80
N LYS A 178 -11.22 16.30 -26.64
CA LYS A 178 -10.58 17.17 -27.66
C LYS A 178 -9.56 16.44 -28.52
N LEU A 179 -9.10 15.26 -28.09
CA LEU A 179 -8.20 14.45 -28.90
C LEU A 179 -8.96 13.82 -30.07
N THR A 180 -8.42 14.04 -31.26
CA THR A 180 -8.82 13.37 -32.50
C THR A 180 -7.67 12.53 -33.03
N THR A 181 -7.92 11.67 -34.02
CA THR A 181 -6.88 10.89 -34.71
C THR A 181 -5.83 11.76 -35.41
N ASN A 182 -6.13 13.05 -35.64
CA ASN A 182 -5.24 14.02 -36.28
C ASN A 182 -4.42 14.83 -35.26
N SER A 183 -4.54 14.54 -33.95
CA SER A 183 -3.80 15.25 -32.92
C SER A 183 -2.32 14.89 -33.01
N CYS A 184 -1.45 15.89 -33.01
CA CYS A 184 -0.01 15.69 -33.10
C CYS A 184 0.76 16.69 -32.23
N ILE A 185 1.97 16.31 -31.86
CA ILE A 185 2.94 17.20 -31.20
C ILE A 185 3.67 17.97 -32.31
N LYS A 186 3.74 19.29 -32.19
CA LYS A 186 4.52 20.15 -33.09
C LYS A 186 5.87 20.41 -32.44
N LEU A 187 6.94 19.98 -33.10
CA LEU A 187 8.31 20.34 -32.77
C LEU A 187 8.74 21.37 -33.81
N GLU A 188 9.13 22.56 -33.34
CA GLU A 188 9.65 23.63 -34.19
C GLU A 188 11.13 23.41 -34.53
#